data_AF-A0A6H9SKI1-F1
#
_entry.id   AF-A0A6H9SKI1-F1
#
_cell.length_a   1.000
_cell.length_b   1.000
_cell.length_c   1.000
_cell.angle_alpha   90.00
_cell.angle_beta   90.00
_cell.angle_gamma   90.00
#
_symmetry.space_group_name_H-M   'P 1'
#
loop_
_entity.id
_entity.type
_entity.pdbx_description
1 polymer ?
#
loop_
_entity_poly.entity_id
_entity_poly.type
_entity_poly.pdbx_seq_one_letter_code
_entity_poly.pdbx_strand_id
1 'polypeptide(L)'
;MTKNIVFFALMLISSVAFSKVVCDGQTNAELTNCAQRNYEAADKILNGSYNEFLRKATPPERQNLIAAQRAWVAYKEKYCDAAFDATSPGAEASIDKWACLTSATEVRTNEIRYLESSIGMDDFRRSLSVMANLYENGDTTKVMSKLIKSTPDGSNPNWVKYVDLNCKMTAAKLQEERNACTARLNFFKNW
;
A
#
# COMPACT_ATOMS: atom_id res chain seq x y z
N MET A 1 55.10 -6.60 -22.69
CA MET A 1 53.65 -6.87 -22.69
C MET A 1 53.06 -6.34 -21.38
N THR A 2 52.54 -5.13 -21.40
CA THR A 2 51.89 -4.48 -20.24
C THR A 2 50.39 -4.80 -20.30
N LYS A 3 49.86 -5.47 -19.26
CA LYS A 3 48.42 -5.75 -19.10
C LYS A 3 47.75 -4.57 -18.41
N ASN A 4 46.90 -3.84 -19.12
CA ASN A 4 46.03 -2.82 -18.53
C ASN A 4 44.91 -3.51 -17.74
N ILE A 5 44.87 -3.30 -16.43
CA ILE A 5 43.77 -3.71 -15.56
C ILE A 5 42.80 -2.53 -15.48
N VAL A 6 41.63 -2.68 -16.09
CA VAL A 6 40.53 -1.70 -16.00
C VAL A 6 39.71 -2.02 -14.76
N PHE A 7 39.78 -1.16 -13.74
CA PHE A 7 38.91 -1.21 -12.56
C PHE A 7 37.54 -0.62 -12.92
N PHE A 8 36.49 -1.46 -12.92
CA PHE A 8 35.11 -1.02 -13.08
C PHE A 8 34.57 -0.61 -11.70
N ALA A 9 34.47 0.70 -11.44
CA ALA A 9 33.91 1.22 -10.20
C ALA A 9 32.37 1.12 -10.22
N LEU A 10 31.82 0.20 -9.42
CA LEU A 10 30.38 0.04 -9.24
C LEU A 10 29.87 1.16 -8.31
N MET A 11 29.32 2.24 -8.84
CA MET A 11 28.65 3.27 -8.04
C MET A 11 27.32 2.73 -7.50
N LEU A 12 27.24 2.49 -6.19
CA LEU A 12 25.98 2.23 -5.49
C LEU A 12 25.19 3.53 -5.41
N ILE A 13 24.20 3.70 -6.29
CA ILE A 13 23.23 4.81 -6.19
C ILE A 13 22.40 4.56 -4.93
N SER A 14 22.65 5.33 -3.88
CA SER A 14 21.91 5.26 -2.63
C SER A 14 20.51 5.81 -2.87
N SER A 15 19.48 4.97 -2.75
CA SER A 15 18.08 5.41 -2.77
C SER A 15 17.85 6.35 -1.58
N VAL A 16 17.45 7.59 -1.83
CA VAL A 16 16.98 8.50 -0.77
C VAL A 16 15.72 7.93 -0.14
N ALA A 17 15.81 7.57 1.14
CA ALA A 17 14.65 7.19 1.94
C ALA A 17 13.95 8.46 2.45
N PHE A 18 12.69 8.65 2.09
CA PHE A 18 11.86 9.72 2.63
C PHE A 18 11.20 9.23 3.91
N SER A 19 11.46 9.91 5.02
CA SER A 19 10.70 9.75 6.26
C SER A 19 9.56 10.76 6.31
N LYS A 20 8.46 10.41 6.96
CA LYS A 20 7.44 11.37 7.38
C LYS A 20 8.10 12.47 8.23
N VAL A 21 7.64 13.70 8.05
CA VAL A 21 8.00 14.81 8.93
C VAL A 21 7.27 14.61 10.26
N VAL A 22 7.98 14.79 11.36
CA VAL A 22 7.38 14.80 12.70
C VAL A 22 6.49 16.04 12.81
N CYS A 23 5.21 15.83 13.13
CA CYS A 23 4.25 16.93 13.32
C CYS A 23 4.24 17.36 14.79
N ASP A 24 4.92 18.45 15.11
CA ASP A 24 5.13 19.00 16.46
C ASP A 24 4.34 20.30 16.73
N GLY A 25 3.38 20.62 15.85
CA GLY A 25 2.47 21.76 15.98
C GLY A 25 1.68 21.73 17.29
N GLN A 26 1.34 22.91 17.80
CA GLN A 26 0.62 23.07 19.07
C GLN A 26 -0.89 23.28 18.87
N THR A 27 -1.31 23.58 17.63
CA THR A 27 -2.70 23.77 17.25
C THR A 27 -3.16 22.70 16.25
N ASN A 28 -4.46 22.41 16.23
CA ASN A 28 -5.04 21.49 15.24
C ASN A 28 -4.83 21.98 13.80
N ALA A 29 -4.74 23.30 13.57
CA ALA A 29 -4.44 23.85 12.26
C ALA A 29 -3.01 23.53 11.82
N GLU A 30 -2.02 23.69 12.70
CA GLU A 30 -0.62 23.34 12.42
C GLU A 30 -0.45 21.84 12.19
N LEU A 31 -1.08 21.01 13.04
CA LEU A 31 -1.04 19.56 12.93
C LEU A 31 -1.74 19.08 11.64
N THR A 32 -2.89 19.65 11.30
CA THR A 32 -3.59 19.37 10.04
C THR A 32 -2.72 19.69 8.82
N ASN A 33 -2.12 20.89 8.81
CA ASN A 33 -1.22 21.31 7.72
C ASN A 33 0.00 20.39 7.59
N CYS A 34 0.56 19.93 8.71
CA CYS A 34 1.65 18.97 8.69
C CYS A 34 1.23 17.60 8.16
N ALA A 35 0.09 17.08 8.62
CA ALA A 35 -0.46 15.81 8.15
C ALA A 35 -0.76 15.85 6.63
N GLN A 36 -1.28 16.97 6.13
CA GLN A 36 -1.48 17.19 4.70
C GLN A 36 -0.15 17.14 3.92
N ARG A 37 0.92 17.80 4.40
CA ARG A 37 2.24 17.73 3.74
C ARG A 37 2.81 16.30 3.70
N ASN A 38 2.61 15.52 4.77
CA ASN A 38 3.00 14.11 4.79
C ASN A 38 2.22 13.30 3.73
N TYR A 39 0.92 13.56 3.58
CA TYR A 39 0.13 12.95 2.52
C TYR A 39 0.62 13.34 1.12
N GLU A 40 0.86 14.62 0.87
CA GLU A 40 1.36 15.12 -0.43
C GLU A 40 2.71 14.47 -0.81
N ALA A 41 3.60 14.30 0.17
CA ALA A 41 4.86 13.59 -0.03
C ALA A 41 4.64 12.11 -0.38
N ALA A 42 3.76 11.41 0.35
CA ALA A 42 3.41 10.02 0.05
C ALA A 42 2.76 9.88 -1.34
N ASP A 43 1.85 10.78 -1.72
CA ASP A 43 1.17 10.75 -3.00
C ASP A 43 2.13 11.00 -4.18
N LYS A 44 3.12 11.88 -3.99
CA LYS A 44 4.20 12.05 -4.97
C LYS A 44 4.99 10.76 -5.21
N ILE A 45 5.30 10.01 -4.14
CA ILE A 45 6.02 8.73 -4.24
C ILE A 45 5.15 7.67 -4.92
N LEU A 46 3.86 7.62 -4.58
CA LEU A 46 2.89 6.74 -5.22
C LEU A 46 2.83 7.00 -6.73
N ASN A 47 2.63 8.25 -7.12
CA ASN A 47 2.54 8.64 -8.53
C ASN A 47 3.83 8.36 -9.30
N GLY A 48 5.00 8.53 -8.66
CA GLY A 48 6.29 8.12 -9.22
C GLY A 48 6.33 6.62 -9.54
N SER A 49 5.99 5.78 -8.55
CA SER A 49 6.01 4.31 -8.68
C SER A 49 4.95 3.83 -9.70
N TYR A 50 3.76 4.42 -9.68
CA TYR A 50 2.69 4.14 -10.64
C TYR A 50 3.11 4.45 -12.08
N ASN A 51 3.71 5.61 -12.32
CA ASN A 51 4.18 6.00 -13.64
C ASN A 51 5.35 5.13 -14.11
N GLU A 52 6.23 4.71 -13.20
CA GLU A 52 7.30 3.77 -13.54
C GLU A 52 6.76 2.42 -13.99
N PHE A 53 5.83 1.83 -13.23
CA PHE A 53 5.22 0.57 -13.62
C PHE A 53 4.43 0.70 -14.93
N LEU A 54 3.67 1.78 -15.14
CA LEU A 54 2.95 2.03 -16.39
C LEU A 54 3.87 2.00 -17.63
N ARG A 55 5.08 2.55 -17.54
CA ARG A 55 6.04 2.58 -18.66
C ARG A 55 6.50 1.17 -19.05
N LYS A 56 6.64 0.28 -18.08
CA LYS A 56 7.16 -1.09 -18.26
C LYS A 56 6.05 -2.12 -18.52
N ALA A 57 4.81 -1.82 -18.16
CA ALA A 57 3.67 -2.73 -18.27
C ALA A 57 3.28 -3.04 -19.73
N THR A 58 2.98 -4.31 -20.00
CA THR A 58 2.34 -4.74 -21.25
C THR A 58 0.95 -4.11 -21.42
N PRO A 59 0.35 -4.08 -22.63
CA PRO A 59 -0.96 -3.45 -22.82
C PRO A 59 -2.08 -3.99 -21.91
N PRO A 60 -2.24 -5.32 -21.70
CA PRO A 60 -3.24 -5.84 -20.76
C PRO A 60 -2.94 -5.48 -19.30
N GLU A 61 -1.67 -5.52 -18.87
CA GLU A 61 -1.26 -5.12 -17.52
C GLU A 61 -1.53 -3.64 -17.29
N ARG A 62 -1.22 -2.79 -18.27
CA ARG A 62 -1.49 -1.34 -18.22
C ARG A 62 -2.97 -1.06 -18.01
N GLN A 63 -3.85 -1.74 -18.75
CA GLN A 63 -5.30 -1.58 -18.59
C GLN A 63 -5.77 -1.99 -17.17
N ASN A 64 -5.31 -3.14 -16.68
CA ASN A 64 -5.63 -3.60 -15.33
C ASN A 64 -5.09 -2.65 -14.26
N LEU A 65 -3.86 -2.17 -14.41
CA LEU A 65 -3.22 -1.24 -13.47
C LEU A 65 -3.97 0.10 -13.39
N ILE A 66 -4.35 0.69 -14.53
CA ILE A 66 -5.15 1.92 -14.57
C ILE A 66 -6.52 1.70 -13.89
N ALA A 67 -7.19 0.59 -14.21
CA ALA A 67 -8.50 0.28 -13.65
C ALA A 67 -8.43 0.03 -12.13
N ALA A 68 -7.40 -0.69 -11.67
CA ALA A 68 -7.15 -0.95 -10.25
C ALA A 68 -6.83 0.35 -9.50
N GLN A 69 -5.99 1.22 -10.08
CA GLN A 69 -5.63 2.49 -9.48
C GLN A 69 -6.85 3.41 -9.32
N ARG A 70 -7.71 3.50 -10.34
CA ARG A 70 -8.95 4.29 -10.26
C ARG A 70 -9.91 3.77 -9.19
N ALA A 71 -10.09 2.44 -9.13
CA ALA A 71 -10.91 1.82 -8.10
C ALA A 71 -10.34 2.08 -6.69
N TRP A 72 -9.02 1.96 -6.54
CA TRP A 72 -8.34 2.26 -5.29
C TRP A 72 -8.48 3.72 -4.86
N VAL A 73 -8.29 4.69 -5.76
CA VAL A 73 -8.48 6.12 -5.43
C VAL A 73 -9.91 6.37 -4.94
N ALA A 74 -10.92 5.91 -5.68
CA ALA A 74 -12.32 6.10 -5.31
C ALA A 74 -12.68 5.40 -3.99
N TYR A 75 -12.04 4.27 -3.68
CA TYR A 75 -12.18 3.60 -2.39
C TYR A 75 -11.51 4.40 -1.27
N LYS A 76 -10.24 4.79 -1.44
CA LYS A 76 -9.42 5.48 -0.44
C LYS A 76 -10.08 6.76 0.06
N GLU A 77 -10.53 7.62 -0.87
CA GLU A 77 -11.18 8.88 -0.51
C GLU A 77 -12.42 8.61 0.37
N LYS A 78 -13.33 7.76 -0.11
CA LYS A 78 -14.56 7.41 0.63
C LYS A 78 -14.28 6.73 1.97
N TYR A 79 -13.27 5.87 2.04
CA TYR A 79 -12.91 5.17 3.28
C TYR A 79 -12.37 6.15 4.32
N CYS A 80 -11.47 7.06 3.93
CA CYS A 80 -10.89 8.03 4.84
C CYS A 80 -11.81 9.20 5.19
N ASP A 81 -12.88 9.43 4.42
CA ASP A 81 -13.93 10.41 4.73
C ASP A 81 -14.84 9.98 5.89
N ALA A 82 -14.90 8.68 6.20
CA ALA A 82 -15.81 8.16 7.23
C ALA A 82 -15.58 8.75 8.63
N ALA A 83 -14.33 9.11 8.98
CA ALA A 83 -14.00 9.77 10.25
C ALA A 83 -14.56 11.20 10.34
N PHE A 84 -14.69 11.89 9.20
CA PHE A 84 -15.28 13.21 9.12
C PHE A 84 -16.80 13.18 9.08
N ASP A 85 -17.37 12.17 8.44
CA ASP A 85 -18.82 12.02 8.28
C ASP A 85 -19.51 11.46 9.55
N ALA A 86 -18.75 11.22 10.62
CA ALA A 86 -19.30 10.78 11.90
C ALA A 86 -20.29 11.82 12.48
N THR A 87 -21.28 11.36 13.26
CA THR A 87 -22.34 12.22 13.82
C THR A 87 -21.83 13.38 14.68
N SER A 88 -20.61 13.26 15.23
CA SER A 88 -19.95 14.31 15.99
C SER A 88 -18.44 14.16 15.83
N PRO A 89 -17.85 14.66 14.73
CA PRO A 89 -16.43 14.52 14.49
C PRO A 89 -15.67 15.43 15.48
N GLY A 90 -14.57 14.93 16.03
CA GLY A 90 -13.66 15.72 16.85
C GLY A 90 -12.92 16.77 16.03
N ALA A 91 -12.27 17.72 16.71
CA ALA A 91 -11.47 18.75 16.04
C ALA A 91 -10.20 18.19 15.38
N GLU A 92 -9.86 16.94 15.70
CA GLU A 92 -8.78 16.12 15.16
C GLU A 92 -9.18 15.31 13.92
N ALA A 93 -10.47 15.25 13.56
CA ALA A 93 -10.93 14.43 12.42
C ALA A 93 -10.19 14.74 11.10
N SER A 94 -9.75 16.00 10.92
CA SER A 94 -8.88 16.37 9.80
C SER A 94 -7.51 15.76 9.82
N ILE A 95 -6.90 15.67 10.99
CA ILE A 95 -5.60 15.04 11.18
C ILE A 95 -5.74 13.54 10.87
N ASP A 96 -6.79 12.90 11.39
CA ASP A 96 -7.04 11.47 11.20
C ASP A 96 -7.30 11.11 9.73
N LYS A 97 -8.09 11.90 9.00
CA LYS A 97 -8.25 11.69 7.54
C LYS A 97 -6.93 11.79 6.80
N TRP A 98 -6.12 12.81 7.06
CA TRP A 98 -4.83 12.96 6.38
C TRP A 98 -3.88 11.81 6.74
N ALA A 99 -3.90 11.33 7.98
CA ALA A 99 -3.16 10.15 8.40
C ALA A 99 -3.64 8.88 7.68
N CYS A 100 -4.96 8.67 7.57
CA CYS A 100 -5.58 7.58 6.82
C CYS A 100 -5.17 7.62 5.34
N LEU A 101 -5.30 8.78 4.69
CA LEU A 101 -4.92 8.99 3.30
C LEU A 101 -3.43 8.70 3.08
N THR A 102 -2.57 9.13 4.01
CA THR A 102 -1.13 8.84 3.98
C THR A 102 -0.88 7.34 4.06
N SER A 103 -1.42 6.66 5.07
CA SER A 103 -1.20 5.23 5.30
C SER A 103 -1.67 4.37 4.12
N ALA A 104 -2.89 4.64 3.62
CA ALA A 104 -3.43 3.93 2.46
C ALA A 104 -2.57 4.14 1.20
N THR A 105 -2.01 5.34 1.03
CA THR A 105 -1.13 5.70 -0.10
C THR A 105 0.23 5.01 -0.03
N GLU A 106 0.81 4.89 1.16
CA GLU A 106 2.07 4.16 1.38
C GLU A 106 1.89 2.67 1.09
N VAL A 107 0.79 2.09 1.56
CA VAL A 107 0.48 0.69 1.24
C VAL A 107 0.27 0.50 -0.24
N ARG A 108 -0.48 1.37 -0.90
CA ARG A 108 -0.64 1.27 -2.36
C ARG A 108 0.69 1.39 -3.10
N THR A 109 1.60 2.22 -2.61
CA THR A 109 2.96 2.34 -3.16
C THR A 109 3.71 1.01 -3.05
N ASN A 110 3.66 0.36 -1.88
CA ASN A 110 4.27 -0.95 -1.67
C ASN A 110 3.62 -2.03 -2.55
N GLU A 111 2.30 -1.99 -2.73
CA GLU A 111 1.57 -2.89 -3.63
C GLU A 111 2.01 -2.77 -5.10
N ILE A 112 2.19 -1.53 -5.57
CA ILE A 112 2.69 -1.28 -6.93
C ILE A 112 4.13 -1.79 -7.08
N ARG A 113 4.99 -1.55 -6.09
CA ARG A 113 6.37 -2.04 -6.09
C ARG A 113 6.45 -3.56 -6.03
N TYR A 114 5.55 -4.20 -5.29
CA TYR A 114 5.44 -5.65 -5.25
C TYR A 114 5.02 -6.22 -6.60
N LEU A 115 4.02 -5.62 -7.25
CA LEU A 115 3.62 -5.99 -8.60
C LEU A 115 4.74 -5.82 -9.64
N GLU A 116 5.57 -4.79 -9.47
CA GLU A 116 6.65 -4.48 -10.40
C GLU A 116 7.90 -5.36 -10.20
N SER A 117 8.30 -5.61 -8.95
CA SER A 117 9.63 -6.14 -8.60
C SER A 117 9.63 -7.30 -7.61
N SER A 118 8.46 -7.76 -7.15
CA SER A 118 8.29 -8.81 -6.14
C SER A 118 8.87 -8.47 -4.74
N ILE A 119 9.22 -7.21 -4.49
CA ILE A 119 9.75 -6.70 -3.21
C ILE A 119 8.61 -6.05 -2.40
N GLY A 120 8.59 -6.22 -1.07
CA GLY A 120 7.69 -5.46 -0.18
C GLY A 120 6.64 -6.28 0.60
N MET A 121 6.88 -7.58 0.80
CA MET A 121 5.91 -8.51 1.37
C MET A 121 6.29 -9.08 2.75
N ASP A 122 7.49 -8.75 3.21
CA ASP A 122 8.08 -9.39 4.38
C ASP A 122 7.26 -9.07 5.64
N ASP A 123 6.70 -7.87 5.73
CA ASP A 123 5.85 -7.45 6.84
C ASP A 123 4.59 -8.31 6.95
N PHE A 124 3.88 -8.55 5.84
CA PHE A 124 2.69 -9.41 5.84
C PHE A 124 3.07 -10.86 6.17
N ARG A 125 4.11 -11.41 5.52
CA ARG A 125 4.52 -12.81 5.74
C ARG A 125 4.97 -13.05 7.18
N ARG A 126 5.75 -12.13 7.75
CA ARG A 126 6.21 -12.17 9.13
C ARG A 126 5.04 -12.06 10.10
N SER A 127 4.15 -11.09 9.88
CA SER A 127 2.95 -10.91 10.71
C SER A 127 2.03 -12.13 10.64
N LEU A 128 1.82 -12.69 9.45
CA LEU A 128 1.04 -13.91 9.24
C LEU A 128 1.61 -15.08 10.02
N SER A 129 2.93 -15.30 9.95
CA SER A 129 3.61 -16.36 10.70
C SER A 129 3.49 -16.17 12.21
N VAL A 130 3.69 -14.95 12.71
CA VAL A 130 3.54 -14.63 14.14
C VAL A 130 2.10 -14.88 14.61
N MET A 131 1.11 -14.36 13.89
CA MET A 131 -0.30 -14.53 14.24
C MET A 131 -0.72 -16.01 14.21
N ALA A 132 -0.24 -16.75 13.22
CA ALA A 132 -0.53 -18.18 13.13
C ALA A 132 0.05 -18.95 14.32
N ASN A 133 1.30 -18.68 14.71
CA ASN A 133 1.93 -19.34 15.85
C ASN A 133 1.29 -18.98 17.19
N LEU A 134 0.88 -17.71 17.38
CA LEU A 134 0.29 -17.26 18.63
C LEU A 134 -1.16 -17.71 18.81
N TYR A 135 -1.94 -17.75 17.73
CA TYR A 135 -3.41 -17.87 17.83
C TYR A 135 -4.01 -19.06 17.08
N GLU A 136 -3.28 -19.68 16.16
CA GLU A 136 -3.82 -20.73 15.27
C GLU A 136 -2.94 -22.00 15.20
N ASN A 137 -2.09 -22.23 16.22
CA ASN A 137 -1.18 -23.39 16.27
C ASN A 137 -0.27 -23.52 15.04
N GLY A 138 0.15 -22.40 14.46
CA GLY A 138 0.99 -22.34 13.26
C GLY A 138 0.22 -22.39 11.93
N ASP A 139 -1.12 -22.50 11.94
CA ASP A 139 -1.92 -22.57 10.71
C ASP A 139 -2.15 -21.18 10.08
N THR A 140 -1.32 -20.83 9.11
CA THR A 140 -1.44 -19.58 8.36
C THR A 140 -2.73 -19.50 7.53
N THR A 141 -3.31 -20.63 7.13
CA THR A 141 -4.53 -20.67 6.32
C THR A 141 -5.73 -20.21 7.12
N LYS A 142 -5.79 -20.55 8.42
CA LYS A 142 -6.83 -20.02 9.33
C LYS A 142 -6.75 -18.52 9.49
N VAL A 143 -5.54 -17.98 9.69
CA VAL A 143 -5.34 -16.52 9.78
C VAL A 143 -5.78 -15.83 8.48
N MET A 144 -5.36 -16.33 7.32
CA MET A 144 -5.80 -15.81 6.02
C MET A 144 -7.32 -15.88 5.87
N SER A 145 -7.95 -17.00 6.27
CA SER A 145 -9.41 -17.14 6.20
C SER A 145 -10.13 -16.09 7.05
N LYS A 146 -9.61 -15.78 8.25
CA LYS A 146 -10.15 -14.71 9.10
C LYS A 146 -9.99 -13.33 8.45
N LEU A 147 -8.82 -13.03 7.89
CA LEU A 147 -8.56 -11.78 7.18
C LEU A 147 -9.47 -11.58 5.96
N ILE A 148 -9.86 -12.66 5.28
CA ILE A 148 -10.79 -12.62 4.14
C ILE A 148 -12.24 -12.42 4.61
N LYS A 149 -12.66 -13.12 5.67
CA LYS A 149 -14.06 -13.14 6.12
C LYS A 149 -14.46 -11.91 6.95
N SER A 150 -13.53 -11.34 7.69
CA SER A 150 -13.81 -10.30 8.69
C SER A 150 -13.42 -8.90 8.24
N THR A 151 -13.43 -8.62 6.94
CA THR A 151 -13.03 -7.31 6.40
C THR A 151 -14.18 -6.30 6.50
N PRO A 152 -14.04 -5.20 7.27
CA PRO A 152 -15.00 -4.11 7.28
C PRO A 152 -15.20 -3.56 5.85
N ASP A 153 -16.43 -3.25 5.45
CA ASP A 153 -16.77 -2.78 4.10
C ASP A 153 -16.16 -3.63 2.96
N GLY A 154 -15.97 -4.93 3.19
CA GLY A 154 -15.42 -5.86 2.20
C GLY A 154 -16.27 -5.98 0.93
N SER A 155 -17.55 -5.61 1.02
CA SER A 155 -18.51 -5.55 -0.09
C SER A 155 -18.48 -4.22 -0.86
N ASN A 156 -17.67 -3.23 -0.45
CA ASN A 156 -17.56 -1.97 -1.17
C ASN A 156 -17.13 -2.24 -2.63
N PRO A 157 -17.87 -1.77 -3.64
CA PRO A 157 -17.62 -2.14 -5.04
C PRO A 157 -16.26 -1.68 -5.56
N ASN A 158 -15.77 -0.52 -5.09
CA ASN A 158 -14.45 -0.03 -5.44
C ASN A 158 -13.34 -0.87 -4.79
N TRP A 159 -13.55 -1.31 -3.54
CA TRP A 159 -12.64 -2.25 -2.85
C TRP A 159 -12.58 -3.60 -3.58
N VAL A 160 -13.74 -4.20 -3.86
CA VAL A 160 -13.83 -5.50 -4.55
C VAL A 160 -13.15 -5.44 -5.90
N LYS A 161 -13.41 -4.38 -6.69
CA LYS A 161 -12.78 -4.19 -7.99
C LYS A 161 -11.27 -3.98 -7.89
N TYR A 162 -10.82 -3.20 -6.91
CA TYR A 162 -9.40 -3.01 -6.64
C TYR A 162 -8.72 -4.34 -6.32
N VAL A 163 -9.26 -5.11 -5.36
CA VAL A 163 -8.73 -6.41 -4.93
C VAL A 163 -8.70 -7.40 -6.09
N ASP A 164 -9.80 -7.53 -6.85
CA ASP A 164 -9.87 -8.48 -7.96
C ASP A 164 -8.80 -8.19 -9.03
N LEU A 165 -8.68 -6.93 -9.46
CA LEU A 165 -7.71 -6.54 -10.47
C LEU A 165 -6.27 -6.68 -9.95
N ASN A 166 -6.01 -6.31 -8.69
CA ASN A 166 -4.68 -6.43 -8.10
C ASN A 166 -4.27 -7.90 -7.98
N CYS A 167 -5.17 -8.77 -7.48
CA CYS A 167 -4.90 -10.20 -7.34
C CYS A 167 -4.84 -10.93 -8.69
N LYS A 168 -5.56 -10.47 -9.70
CA LYS A 168 -5.38 -10.97 -11.07
C LYS A 168 -3.97 -10.66 -11.59
N MET A 169 -3.46 -9.45 -11.34
CA MET A 169 -2.11 -9.09 -11.76
C MET A 169 -1.04 -9.85 -10.98
N THR A 170 -1.17 -10.01 -9.66
CA THR A 170 -0.19 -10.77 -8.87
C THR A 170 -0.23 -12.27 -9.19
N ALA A 171 -1.42 -12.84 -9.47
CA ALA A 171 -1.51 -14.22 -9.97
C ALA A 171 -0.76 -14.40 -11.30
N ALA A 172 -0.92 -13.47 -12.24
CA ALA A 172 -0.28 -13.54 -13.55
C ALA A 172 1.24 -13.31 -13.50
N LYS A 173 1.70 -12.34 -12.69
CA LYS A 173 3.12 -11.95 -12.64
C LYS A 173 3.93 -12.75 -11.64
N LEU A 174 3.32 -13.08 -10.50
CA LEU A 174 4.02 -13.56 -9.30
C LEU A 174 3.55 -14.95 -8.85
N GLN A 175 2.56 -15.53 -9.56
CA GLN A 175 1.93 -16.80 -9.17
C GLN A 175 1.38 -16.77 -7.73
N GLU A 176 0.95 -15.59 -7.27
CA GLU A 176 0.36 -15.44 -5.95
C GLU A 176 -1.06 -16.02 -5.93
N GLU A 177 -1.31 -16.93 -5.00
CA GLU A 177 -2.65 -17.49 -4.78
C GLU A 177 -3.66 -16.39 -4.43
N ARG A 178 -4.86 -16.47 -5.02
CA ARG A 178 -5.89 -15.43 -4.86
C ARG A 178 -6.25 -15.17 -3.40
N ASN A 179 -6.32 -16.21 -2.58
CA ASN A 179 -6.59 -16.09 -1.15
C ASN A 179 -5.46 -15.39 -0.40
N ALA A 180 -4.20 -15.68 -0.75
CA ALA A 180 -3.04 -15.02 -0.14
C ALA A 180 -3.02 -13.52 -0.48
N CYS A 181 -3.25 -13.18 -1.75
CA CYS A 181 -3.38 -11.79 -2.18
C CYS A 181 -4.52 -11.05 -1.47
N THR A 182 -5.70 -11.67 -1.39
CA THR A 182 -6.88 -11.06 -0.75
C THR A 182 -6.62 -10.84 0.74
N ALA A 183 -6.11 -11.84 1.45
CA ALA A 183 -5.78 -11.75 2.87
C ALA A 183 -4.76 -10.64 3.14
N ARG A 184 -3.76 -10.51 2.28
CA ARG A 184 -2.75 -9.45 2.37
C ARG A 184 -3.34 -8.05 2.17
N LEU A 185 -4.14 -7.85 1.13
CA LEU A 185 -4.77 -6.56 0.89
C LEU A 185 -5.71 -6.17 2.04
N ASN A 186 -6.38 -7.14 2.65
CA ASN A 186 -7.20 -6.91 3.84
C ASN A 186 -6.39 -6.69 5.12
N PHE A 187 -5.20 -7.30 5.26
CA PHE A 187 -4.30 -7.06 6.39
C PHE A 187 -3.88 -5.59 6.47
N PHE A 188 -3.54 -5.01 5.32
CA PHE A 188 -3.24 -3.60 5.17
C PHE A 188 -4.48 -2.74 4.89
N LYS A 189 -5.63 -3.05 5.50
CA LYS A 189 -6.83 -2.20 5.40
C LYS A 189 -7.17 -1.51 6.72
N ASN A 190 -6.64 -1.99 7.84
CA ASN A 190 -6.97 -1.52 9.18
C ASN A 190 -6.26 -0.20 9.53
N TRP A 191 -6.70 0.89 8.89
CA TRP A 191 -6.47 2.28 9.32
C TRP A 191 -7.77 2.85 9.85
#